data_AF-A0A7S0A1V6-F1
#
_entry.id   AF-A0A7S0A1V6-F1
#
_cell.length_a   1.000
_cell.length_b   1.000
_cell.length_c   1.000
_cell.angle_alpha   90.00
_cell.angle_beta   90.00
_cell.angle_gamma   90.00
#
_symmetry.space_group_name_H-M   'P 1'
#
loop_
_entity.id
_entity.type
_entity.pdbx_description
1 polymer ?
#
loop_
_entity_poly.entity_id
_entity_poly.type
_entity_poly.pdbx_seq_one_letter_code
_entity_poly.pdbx_strand_id
1 'polypeptide(L)'
;RDGHFRMLLEEFVRAFQKTCIAKVRKGYRLSHKVLTKGAASIATRLELDVKSDRPFAVQLEWPSNRLSTRGGCHKLDPRVSLEVLKDGASFNASQTQLRRDATLSNVRVDLPGASGTYVVNVRAE
;
A
#
# COMPACT_ATOMS: atom_id res chain seq x y z
N ARG A 1 -22.90 -13.93 -4.08
CA ARG A 1 -22.57 -15.32 -4.44
C ARG A 1 -21.08 -15.46 -4.21
N ASP A 2 -20.70 -16.14 -3.14
CA ASP A 2 -19.30 -16.28 -2.78
C ASP A 2 -18.69 -17.38 -3.67
N GLY A 3 -17.79 -16.97 -4.55
CA GLY A 3 -17.18 -17.81 -5.57
C GLY A 3 -16.11 -18.72 -4.98
N HIS A 4 -16.52 -19.87 -4.47
CA HIS A 4 -15.58 -20.92 -4.08
C HIS A 4 -15.22 -21.76 -5.30
N PHE A 5 -13.93 -21.89 -5.56
CA PHE A 5 -13.38 -22.73 -6.61
C PHE A 5 -12.38 -23.71 -5.97
N ARG A 6 -12.43 -24.98 -6.37
CA ARG A 6 -11.58 -26.05 -5.85
C ARG A 6 -10.82 -26.70 -7.01
N MET A 7 -9.55 -27.02 -6.80
CA MET A 7 -8.69 -27.76 -7.73
C MET A 7 -7.59 -28.49 -6.96
N LEU A 8 -6.93 -29.45 -7.61
CA LEU A 8 -5.74 -30.08 -7.06
C LEU A 8 -4.55 -29.10 -7.06
N LEU A 9 -3.63 -29.25 -6.10
CA LEU A 9 -2.43 -28.41 -6.05
C LEU A 9 -1.59 -28.52 -7.33
N GLU A 10 -1.52 -29.71 -7.92
CA GLU A 10 -0.81 -29.91 -9.19
C GLU A 10 -1.44 -29.14 -10.35
N GLU A 11 -2.77 -29.13 -10.43
CA GLU A 11 -3.51 -28.36 -11.44
C GLU A 11 -3.26 -26.87 -11.24
N PHE A 12 -3.22 -26.40 -9.99
CA PHE A 12 -2.90 -25.02 -9.65
C PHE A 12 -1.50 -24.62 -10.13
N VAL A 13 -0.48 -25.41 -9.80
CA VAL A 13 0.91 -25.12 -10.18
C VAL A 13 1.11 -25.14 -11.69
N ARG A 14 0.39 -26.00 -12.43
CA ARG A 14 0.43 -26.02 -13.90
C ARG A 14 -0.31 -24.85 -14.53
N ALA A 15 -1.46 -24.47 -13.97
CA ALA A 15 -2.35 -23.47 -14.57
C ALA A 15 -1.94 -22.01 -14.24
N PHE A 16 -1.33 -21.77 -13.08
CA PHE A 16 -1.03 -20.41 -12.61
C PHE A 16 0.47 -20.19 -12.44
N GLN A 17 0.97 -19.15 -13.13
CA GLN A 17 2.36 -18.72 -13.00
C GLN A 17 2.62 -17.79 -11.81
N LYS A 18 1.55 -17.25 -11.21
CA LYS A 18 1.63 -16.28 -10.09
C LYS A 18 0.47 -16.49 -9.13
N THR A 19 0.77 -16.37 -7.84
CA THR A 19 -0.22 -16.42 -6.76
C THR A 19 -0.20 -15.08 -6.03
N CYS A 20 -1.38 -14.50 -5.81
CA CYS A 20 -1.53 -13.32 -4.97
C CYS A 20 -2.40 -13.68 -3.77
N ILE A 21 -1.84 -13.53 -2.57
CA ILE A 21 -2.57 -13.74 -1.32
C ILE A 21 -2.95 -12.38 -0.77
N ALA A 22 -4.25 -12.11 -0.67
CA ALA A 22 -4.77 -10.86 -0.11
C ALA A 22 -5.40 -11.12 1.25
N LYS A 23 -5.01 -10.33 2.26
CA LYS A 23 -5.66 -10.34 3.57
C LYS A 23 -6.92 -9.46 3.51
N VAL A 24 -8.07 -10.08 3.29
CA VAL A 24 -9.36 -9.38 3.29
C VAL A 24 -9.95 -9.40 4.69
N ARG A 25 -10.40 -8.24 5.17
CA ARG A 25 -11.14 -8.14 6.43
C ARG A 25 -12.54 -7.61 6.14
N LYS A 26 -13.56 -8.31 6.64
CA LYS A 26 -14.97 -7.95 6.42
C LYS A 26 -15.29 -6.58 7.06
N GLY A 27 -15.99 -5.72 6.33
CA GLY A 27 -16.47 -4.42 6.83
C GLY A 27 -15.42 -3.31 6.89
N TYR A 28 -14.26 -3.47 6.26
CA TYR A 28 -13.28 -2.39 6.15
C TYR A 28 -13.73 -1.34 5.14
N ARG A 29 -13.57 -0.06 5.49
CA ARG A 29 -13.81 1.06 4.58
C ARG A 29 -12.49 1.50 3.98
N LEU A 30 -12.41 1.53 2.65
CA LEU A 30 -11.29 2.12 1.95
C LEU A 30 -11.51 3.64 1.83
N SER A 31 -10.47 4.43 2.10
CA SER A 31 -10.46 5.87 1.88
C SER A 31 -9.11 6.23 1.28
N HIS A 32 -9.11 7.09 0.27
CA HIS A 32 -7.90 7.46 -0.45
C HIS A 32 -7.84 8.97 -0.64
N LYS A 33 -6.62 9.51 -0.73
CA LYS A 33 -6.34 10.89 -1.09
C LYS A 33 -5.24 10.88 -2.13
N VAL A 34 -5.48 11.55 -3.25
CA VAL A 34 -4.47 11.67 -4.32
C VAL A 34 -3.44 12.71 -3.89
N LEU A 35 -2.16 12.34 -3.96
CA LEU A 35 -1.04 13.26 -3.78
C LEU A 35 -0.61 13.77 -5.16
N THR A 36 -0.89 15.03 -5.45
CA THR A 36 -0.50 15.66 -6.71
C THR A 36 1.02 15.89 -6.73
N LYS A 37 1.69 15.38 -7.76
CA LYS A 37 3.12 15.62 -7.98
C LYS A 37 3.32 17.03 -8.53
N GLY A 38 3.59 18.00 -7.65
CA GLY A 38 3.93 19.37 -8.04
C GLY A 38 5.41 19.59 -8.39
N ALA A 39 6.30 18.72 -7.90
CA ALA A 39 7.75 18.82 -8.06
C ALA A 39 8.39 17.42 -8.25
N ALA A 40 9.73 17.36 -8.40
CA ALA A 40 10.47 16.11 -8.56
C ALA A 40 10.25 15.13 -7.40
N SER A 41 10.10 15.65 -6.18
CA SER A 41 9.82 14.91 -4.95
C SER A 41 8.51 15.37 -4.29
N ILE A 42 7.94 14.51 -3.45
CA ILE A 42 6.75 14.75 -2.63
C ILE A 42 7.17 14.65 -1.17
N ALA A 43 6.91 15.69 -0.39
CA ALA A 43 6.97 15.66 1.06
C ALA A 43 5.65 16.21 1.59
N THR A 44 4.82 15.37 2.23
CA THR A 44 3.53 15.78 2.75
C THR A 44 3.28 15.22 4.14
N ARG A 45 2.55 15.99 4.94
CA ARG A 45 2.05 15.61 6.26
C ARG A 45 0.53 15.65 6.21
N LEU A 46 -0.10 14.53 6.53
CA LEU A 46 -1.54 14.34 6.55
C LEU A 46 -1.97 14.01 7.97
N GLU A 47 -3.17 14.44 8.34
CA GLU A 47 -3.81 14.03 9.59
C GLU A 47 -5.01 13.16 9.26
N LEU A 48 -5.12 12.03 9.97
CA LEU A 48 -6.20 11.06 9.81
C LEU A 48 -6.89 10.92 11.16
N ASP A 49 -8.17 11.28 11.21
CA ASP A 49 -9.02 10.96 12.36
C ASP A 49 -9.65 9.57 12.17
N VAL A 50 -9.23 8.62 13.02
CA VAL A 50 -9.69 7.24 12.98
C VAL A 50 -10.71 7.03 14.08
N LYS A 51 -11.95 6.71 13.71
CA LYS A 51 -13.05 6.51 14.67
C LYS A 51 -13.20 5.08 15.17
N SER A 52 -12.34 4.15 14.73
CA SER A 52 -12.44 2.73 15.05
C SER A 52 -11.22 2.28 15.81
N ASP A 53 -11.41 1.49 16.86
CA ASP A 53 -10.30 0.87 17.60
C ASP A 53 -9.75 -0.39 16.91
N ARG A 54 -10.32 -0.80 15.77
CA ARG A 54 -9.88 -1.99 15.05
C ARG A 54 -8.56 -1.73 14.31
N PRO A 55 -7.74 -2.78 14.07
CA PRO A 55 -6.52 -2.64 13.29
C PRO A 55 -6.81 -2.04 11.91
N PHE A 56 -5.90 -1.26 11.34
CA PHE A 56 -6.07 -0.73 9.99
C PHE A 56 -4.70 -0.61 9.31
N ALA A 57 -4.69 -0.15 8.07
CA ALA A 57 -3.45 0.07 7.35
C ALA A 57 -3.47 1.39 6.62
N VAL A 58 -2.30 2.03 6.59
CA VAL A 58 -2.02 3.18 5.75
C VAL A 58 -1.09 2.71 4.64
N GLN A 59 -1.42 3.06 3.41
CA GLN A 59 -0.68 2.59 2.24
C GLN A 59 -0.48 3.74 1.27
N LEU A 60 0.75 3.90 0.78
CA LEU A 60 1.05 4.72 -0.37
C LEU A 60 1.16 3.81 -1.59
N GLU A 61 0.49 4.19 -2.67
CA GLU A 61 0.52 3.47 -3.95
C GLU A 61 0.94 4.41 -5.08
N TRP A 62 1.58 3.85 -6.09
CA TRP A 62 1.84 4.51 -7.37
C TRP A 62 1.56 3.55 -8.53
N PRO A 63 1.39 4.08 -9.76
CA PRO A 63 1.23 3.27 -10.95
C PRO A 63 2.29 2.17 -11.07
N SER A 64 1.83 0.94 -11.22
CA SER A 64 2.69 -0.20 -11.52
C SER A 64 3.29 -0.08 -12.92
N ASN A 65 4.39 -0.80 -13.18
CA ASN A 65 5.00 -0.84 -14.51
C ASN A 65 3.99 -1.20 -15.61
N ARG A 66 3.09 -2.16 -15.34
CA ARG A 66 2.04 -2.56 -16.28
C ARG A 66 1.12 -1.39 -16.65
N LEU A 67 0.72 -0.57 -15.68
CA LEU A 67 -0.14 0.59 -15.93
C LEU A 67 0.63 1.69 -16.66
N SER A 68 1.86 1.99 -16.22
CA SER A 68 2.72 2.98 -16.88
C SER A 68 2.98 2.64 -18.35
N THR A 69 3.42 1.41 -18.64
CA THR A 69 3.72 0.97 -20.02
C THR A 69 2.48 1.00 -20.92
N ARG A 70 1.31 0.54 -20.43
CA ARG A 70 0.06 0.61 -21.21
C ARG A 70 -0.39 2.04 -21.49
N GLY A 71 -0.08 2.98 -20.60
CA GLY A 71 -0.38 4.40 -20.78
C GLY A 71 0.70 5.18 -21.55
N GLY A 72 1.75 4.54 -22.05
CA GLY A 72 2.88 5.23 -22.70
C GLY A 72 3.69 6.14 -21.75
N CYS A 73 3.58 5.92 -20.44
CA CYS A 73 4.29 6.68 -19.41
C CYS A 73 5.55 5.94 -18.95
N HIS A 74 6.55 6.71 -18.50
CA HIS A 74 7.70 6.12 -17.83
C HIS A 74 7.29 5.39 -16.55
N LYS A 75 7.95 4.26 -16.28
CA LYS A 75 7.80 3.54 -15.01
C LYS A 75 8.22 4.46 -13.87
N LEU A 76 7.37 4.56 -12.85
CA LEU A 76 7.72 5.21 -11.60
C LEU A 76 8.46 4.21 -10.70
N ASP A 77 9.64 4.61 -10.22
CA ASP A 77 10.43 3.85 -9.26
C ASP A 77 10.91 4.72 -8.11
N PRO A 78 9.97 5.29 -7.32
CA PRO A 78 10.34 6.23 -6.28
C PRO A 78 11.03 5.53 -5.11
N ARG A 79 11.95 6.25 -4.47
CA ARG A 79 12.38 5.93 -3.10
C ARG A 79 11.35 6.51 -2.16
N VAL A 80 10.75 5.68 -1.31
CA VAL A 80 9.61 6.08 -0.49
C VAL A 80 9.88 5.84 0.98
N SER A 81 9.48 6.80 1.81
CA SER A 81 9.29 6.65 3.24
C SER A 81 7.87 7.02 3.62
N LEU A 82 7.19 6.10 4.31
CA LEU A 82 5.88 6.28 4.92
C LEU A 82 6.05 6.10 6.43
N GLU A 83 5.69 7.12 7.19
CA GLU A 83 5.67 7.09 8.64
C GLU A 83 4.29 7.48 9.15
N VAL A 84 3.82 6.76 10.16
CA VAL A 84 2.57 7.02 10.85
C VAL A 84 2.86 7.19 12.33
N LEU A 85 2.46 8.32 12.90
CA LEU A 85 2.67 8.68 14.31
C LEU A 85 1.33 8.68 15.05
N LYS A 86 1.34 8.11 16.26
CA LYS A 86 0.21 8.15 17.22
C LYS A 86 0.75 8.13 18.64
N ASP A 87 0.37 9.10 19.46
CA ASP A 87 0.70 9.17 20.90
C ASP A 87 2.18 8.90 21.22
N GLY A 88 3.10 9.40 20.38
CA GLY A 88 4.54 9.19 20.52
C GLY A 88 5.07 7.87 19.96
N ALA A 89 4.21 6.92 19.56
CA ALA A 89 4.61 5.74 18.80
C ALA A 89 4.78 6.09 17.31
N SER A 90 5.82 5.52 16.69
CA SER A 90 6.09 5.64 15.25
C SER A 90 6.03 4.25 14.59
N PHE A 91 5.29 4.19 13.48
CA PHE A 91 5.17 3.02 12.62
C PHE A 91 5.62 3.41 11.23
N ASN A 92 6.58 2.70 10.66
CA ASN A 92 7.14 3.08 9.37
C ASN A 92 7.23 1.91 8.39
N ALA A 93 7.21 2.27 7.12
CA ALA A 93 7.52 1.39 6.01
C ALA A 93 8.29 2.22 4.98
N SER A 94 9.38 1.65 4.46
CA SER A 94 10.15 2.28 3.41
C SER A 94 10.35 1.33 2.25
N GLN A 95 10.45 1.91 1.06
CA GLN A 95 10.92 1.22 -0.13
C GLN A 95 12.19 1.92 -0.57
N THR A 96 13.31 1.29 -0.24
CA THR A 96 14.64 1.69 -0.70
C THR A 96 14.97 0.98 -2.02
N GLN A 97 16.05 1.38 -2.68
CA GLN A 97 16.50 0.75 -3.95
C GLN A 97 16.82 -0.75 -3.81
N LEU A 98 17.03 -1.26 -2.59
CA LEU A 98 17.25 -2.68 -2.30
C LEU A 98 15.93 -3.46 -2.26
N ARG A 99 15.15 -3.41 -3.36
CA ARG A 99 13.87 -4.12 -3.48
C ARG A 99 14.11 -5.64 -3.50
N ARG A 100 13.34 -6.41 -2.71
CA ARG A 100 13.20 -7.87 -2.91
C ARG A 100 12.36 -8.20 -4.15
N ASP A 101 11.46 -7.31 -4.55
CA ASP A 101 10.63 -7.49 -5.75
C ASP A 101 10.33 -6.12 -6.40
N ALA A 102 10.78 -5.94 -7.64
CA ALA A 102 10.57 -4.72 -8.42
C ALA A 102 9.11 -4.51 -8.86
N THR A 103 8.23 -5.50 -8.65
CA THR A 103 6.82 -5.45 -9.08
C THR A 103 5.89 -4.78 -8.08
N LEU A 104 6.30 -4.62 -6.82
CA LEU A 104 5.51 -3.91 -5.81
C LEU A 104 5.56 -2.40 -6.06
N SER A 105 4.38 -1.80 -6.24
CA SER A 105 4.18 -0.37 -6.47
C SER A 105 3.49 0.32 -5.29
N ASN A 106 3.82 -0.12 -4.08
CA ASN A 106 3.24 0.38 -2.84
C ASN A 106 4.17 0.17 -1.64
N VAL A 107 3.98 0.99 -0.61
CA VAL A 107 4.44 0.75 0.76
C VAL A 107 3.26 0.78 1.72
N ARG A 108 3.29 -0.08 2.73
CA ARG A 108 2.16 -0.27 3.65
C ARG A 108 2.66 -0.36 5.08
N VAL A 109 1.98 0.38 5.97
CA VAL A 109 2.11 0.27 7.41
C VAL A 109 0.84 -0.33 7.95
N ASP A 110 0.94 -1.48 8.63
CA ASP A 110 -0.17 -2.08 9.38
C ASP A 110 -0.14 -1.56 10.82
N LEU A 111 -1.27 -1.04 11.30
CA LEU A 111 -1.45 -0.52 12.65
C LEU A 111 -2.34 -1.44 13.47
N PRO A 112 -2.03 -1.64 14.77
CA PRO A 112 -2.82 -2.50 15.66
C PRO A 112 -4.24 -1.98 15.90
N GLY A 113 -4.51 -0.72 15.60
CA GLY A 113 -5.79 -0.04 15.84
C GLY A 113 -5.62 1.08 16.85
N ALA A 114 -6.70 1.35 17.59
CA ALA A 114 -6.97 2.55 18.40
C ALA A 114 -7.57 3.72 17.62
N SER A 115 -8.60 4.32 18.21
CA SER A 115 -9.20 5.54 17.70
C SER A 115 -8.35 6.78 18.02
N GLY A 116 -8.62 7.86 17.29
CA GLY A 116 -8.00 9.16 17.45
C GLY A 116 -7.21 9.61 16.24
N THR A 117 -6.45 10.69 16.43
CA THR A 117 -5.71 11.35 15.36
C THR A 117 -4.36 10.69 15.13
N TYR A 118 -4.12 10.30 13.89
CA TYR A 118 -2.83 9.83 13.38
C TYR A 118 -2.21 10.89 12.48
N VAL A 119 -0.89 11.08 12.59
CA VAL A 119 -0.13 11.91 11.67
C VAL A 119 0.60 11.01 10.70
N VAL A 120 0.38 11.20 9.40
CA VAL A 120 1.03 10.45 8.33
C VAL A 120 2.01 11.35 7.59
N ASN A 121 3.29 11.01 7.67
CA ASN A 121 4.35 11.64 6.91
C ASN A 121 4.67 10.79 5.69
N VAL A 122 4.64 11.40 4.51
CA VAL A 122 5.00 10.75 3.25
C VAL A 122 6.16 11.50 2.63
N ARG A 123 7.22 10.77 2.26
CA ARG A 123 8.32 11.25 1.42
C ARG A 123 8.49 10.32 0.23
N ALA A 124 8.53 10.87 -0.98
CA ALA A 124 8.78 10.12 -2.20
C ALA A 124 9.64 10.94 -3.17
N GLU A 125 10.70 10.35 -3.71
CA GLU A 125 11.61 10.96 -4.69
C GLU A 125 11.85 10.03 -5.88
#